data_AF-A0A5D6YB67-F1
#
_entry.id   AF-A0A5D6YB67-F1
#
_cell.length_a   1.000
_cell.length_b   1.000
_cell.length_c   1.000
_cell.angle_alpha   90.00
_cell.angle_beta   90.00
_cell.angle_gamma   90.00
#
_symmetry.space_group_name_H-M   'P 1'
#
loop_
_entity.id
_entity.type
_entity.pdbx_description
1 polymer ?
#
loop_
_entity_poly.entity_id
_entity_poly.type
_entity_poly.pdbx_seq_one_letter_code
_entity_poly.pdbx_strand_id
1 'polypeptide(L)'
;MRTAVRLNRVDMLQCIAELRELDPSWQWERNLMADALSSFRRDLRVLDWLYQHLPQSSRTVYHQQFRVCASRGDVTAIRWLCEHDYAVGTSTADSAANSRQLEVLAYLYEHTTVRCSSNGVCEAASNGNIEVLELILVDQPQETNAIDGAANGGRLSIVKYLHDHLTSGCTKRAMDSAAMIGRLDIVKFLHENRTEGCTTNAMNVTEFGRLEALRFLHENRNEGCTARALEAAAANNHLEVMEFLCAHRHECDYGSAMVSAAASGQVTALQFLLKYPDARASAYLA
;
A
#
# COMPACT_ATOMS: atom_id res chain seq x y z
N MET A 1 29.39 -10.02 -19.89
CA MET A 1 28.95 -8.62 -20.03
C MET A 1 28.13 -8.15 -18.83
N ARG A 2 27.11 -8.90 -18.39
CA ARG A 2 26.22 -8.48 -17.28
C ARG A 2 26.94 -8.15 -15.97
N THR A 3 27.98 -8.90 -15.60
CA THR A 3 28.78 -8.59 -14.40
C THR A 3 29.49 -7.24 -14.52
N ALA A 4 30.04 -6.91 -15.69
CA ALA A 4 30.67 -5.62 -15.94
C ALA A 4 29.64 -4.48 -15.84
N VAL A 5 28.43 -4.69 -16.37
CA VAL A 5 27.30 -3.76 -16.20
C VAL A 5 26.98 -3.52 -14.73
N ARG A 6 26.77 -4.60 -13.96
CA ARG A 6 26.39 -4.51 -12.53
C ARG A 6 27.45 -3.89 -11.64
N LEU A 7 28.71 -4.02 -12.02
CA LEU A 7 29.85 -3.44 -11.32
C LEU A 7 30.26 -2.07 -11.88
N ASN A 8 29.48 -1.53 -12.83
CA ASN A 8 29.71 -0.22 -13.45
C ASN A 8 31.10 -0.08 -14.11
N ARG A 9 31.53 -1.10 -14.86
CA ARG A 9 32.86 -1.24 -15.47
C ARG A 9 32.82 -1.04 -16.98
N VAL A 10 32.88 0.21 -17.44
CA VAL A 10 32.91 0.57 -18.86
C VAL A 10 34.17 0.04 -19.56
N ASP A 11 35.32 0.05 -18.87
CA ASP A 11 36.59 -0.51 -19.35
C ASP A 11 36.44 -1.99 -19.76
N MET A 12 35.77 -2.77 -18.92
CA MET A 12 35.53 -4.19 -19.20
C MET A 12 34.51 -4.38 -20.34
N LEU A 13 33.52 -3.49 -20.47
CA LEU A 13 32.59 -3.52 -21.60
C LEU A 13 33.28 -3.20 -22.93
N GLN A 14 34.21 -2.25 -22.93
CA GLN A 14 35.02 -1.90 -24.08
C GLN A 14 35.89 -3.08 -24.54
N CYS A 15 36.59 -3.74 -23.63
CA CYS A 15 37.38 -4.94 -23.97
C CYS A 15 36.50 -6.05 -24.57
N ILE A 16 35.29 -6.25 -24.04
CA ILE A 16 34.37 -7.25 -24.58
C ILE A 16 33.86 -6.86 -25.97
N ALA A 17 33.64 -5.57 -26.23
CA ALA A 17 33.24 -5.08 -27.55
C ALA A 17 34.33 -5.34 -28.61
N GLU A 18 35.59 -5.04 -28.28
CA GLU A 18 36.76 -5.30 -29.14
C GLU A 18 36.91 -6.80 -29.45
N LEU A 19 36.74 -7.67 -28.45
CA LEU A 19 36.77 -9.13 -28.67
C LEU A 19 35.68 -9.61 -29.64
N ARG A 20 34.51 -8.96 -29.63
CA ARG A 20 33.40 -9.29 -30.52
C ARG A 20 33.64 -8.83 -31.96
N GLU A 21 34.43 -7.78 -32.17
CA GLU A 21 34.87 -7.40 -33.52
C GLU A 21 35.83 -8.45 -34.11
N LEU A 22 36.62 -9.10 -33.26
CA LEU A 22 37.52 -10.19 -33.66
C LEU A 22 36.80 -11.52 -33.87
N ASP A 23 35.78 -11.82 -33.05
CA ASP A 23 34.98 -13.05 -33.13
C ASP A 23 33.47 -12.75 -33.13
N PRO A 24 32.83 -12.70 -34.33
CA PRO A 24 31.40 -12.43 -34.47
C PRO A 24 30.48 -13.49 -33.85
N SER A 25 30.98 -14.63 -33.39
CA SER A 25 30.16 -15.63 -32.69
C SER A 25 29.68 -15.13 -31.33
N TRP A 26 30.35 -14.12 -30.76
CA TRP A 26 29.97 -13.49 -29.50
C TRP A 26 28.74 -12.59 -29.69
N GLN A 27 27.66 -12.95 -29.01
CA GLN A 27 26.42 -12.18 -29.01
C GLN A 27 26.30 -11.31 -27.75
N TRP A 28 25.64 -10.16 -27.88
CA TRP A 28 25.25 -9.36 -26.72
C TRP A 28 24.29 -10.15 -25.83
N GLU A 29 24.57 -10.15 -24.52
CA GLU A 29 23.60 -10.66 -23.55
C GLU A 29 22.30 -9.85 -23.62
N ARG A 30 21.17 -10.51 -23.41
CA ARG A 30 19.86 -9.84 -23.37
C ARG A 30 19.73 -8.98 -22.10
N ASN A 31 18.92 -7.94 -22.19
CA ASN A 31 18.48 -7.10 -21.07
C ASN A 31 19.59 -6.30 -20.36
N LEU A 32 20.72 -6.02 -21.04
CA LEU A 32 21.82 -5.25 -20.44
C LEU A 32 21.41 -3.83 -20.02
N MET A 33 20.54 -3.16 -20.80
CA MET A 33 19.97 -1.86 -20.40
C MET A 33 19.19 -1.99 -19.08
N ALA A 34 18.38 -3.04 -18.95
CA ALA A 34 17.59 -3.26 -17.76
C ALA A 34 18.45 -3.65 -16.54
N ASP A 35 19.49 -4.46 -16.73
CA ASP A 35 20.48 -4.74 -15.69
C ASP A 35 21.20 -3.46 -15.24
N ALA A 36 21.56 -2.56 -16.18
CA ALA A 36 22.21 -1.29 -15.88
C ALA A 36 21.32 -0.40 -15.00
N LEU A 37 20.06 -0.20 -15.39
CA LEU A 37 19.08 0.56 -14.60
C LEU A 37 18.80 -0.08 -13.24
N SER A 38 18.75 -1.41 -13.17
CA SER A 38 18.48 -2.14 -11.92
C SER A 38 19.66 -2.10 -10.93
N SER A 39 20.88 -1.94 -11.44
CA SER A 39 22.12 -1.83 -10.64
C SER A 39 22.66 -0.41 -10.57
N PHE A 40 21.90 0.57 -11.08
CA PHE A 40 22.30 1.96 -11.17
C PHE A 40 22.68 2.54 -9.80
N ARG A 41 23.81 3.27 -9.79
CA ARG A 41 24.40 3.91 -8.61
C ARG A 41 24.60 5.40 -8.85
N ARG A 42 23.63 6.08 -9.49
CA ARG A 42 23.75 7.50 -9.90
C ARG A 42 24.88 7.77 -10.89
N ASP A 43 25.21 6.77 -11.70
CA ASP A 43 26.28 6.85 -12.69
C ASP A 43 25.79 6.31 -14.04
N LEU A 44 25.71 7.22 -15.02
CA LEU A 44 25.18 6.94 -16.35
C LEU A 44 26.22 6.33 -17.30
N ARG A 45 27.50 6.26 -16.93
CA ARG A 45 28.58 5.89 -17.87
C ARG A 45 28.34 4.54 -18.56
N VAL A 46 27.92 3.52 -17.81
CA VAL A 46 27.57 2.21 -18.40
C VAL A 46 26.29 2.31 -19.24
N LEU A 47 25.30 3.08 -18.82
CA LEU A 47 24.04 3.23 -19.54
C LEU A 47 24.24 3.94 -20.89
N ASP A 48 25.00 5.04 -20.89
CA ASP A 48 25.42 5.76 -22.10
C ASP A 48 26.21 4.86 -23.05
N TRP A 49 27.21 4.14 -22.52
CA TRP A 49 28.02 3.23 -23.31
C TRP A 49 27.16 2.14 -23.95
N LEU A 50 26.25 1.53 -23.19
CA LEU A 50 25.35 0.50 -23.72
C LEU A 50 24.41 1.08 -24.78
N TYR A 51 23.87 2.28 -24.58
CA TYR A 51 23.01 2.94 -25.57
C TYR A 51 23.74 3.21 -26.88
N GLN A 52 25.00 3.61 -26.84
CA GLN A 52 25.82 3.87 -28.04
C GLN A 52 26.19 2.59 -28.80
N HIS A 53 26.50 1.50 -28.09
CA HIS A 53 27.10 0.30 -28.69
C HIS A 53 26.14 -0.87 -28.93
N LEU A 54 24.99 -0.92 -28.24
CA LEU A 54 23.99 -1.96 -28.49
C LEU A 54 23.19 -1.66 -29.75
N PRO A 55 22.77 -2.68 -30.53
CA PRO A 55 21.80 -2.50 -31.60
C PRO A 55 20.44 -2.08 -31.03
N GLN A 56 19.65 -1.31 -31.78
CA GLN A 56 18.36 -0.76 -31.34
C GLN A 56 17.42 -1.83 -30.78
N SER A 57 17.37 -3.03 -31.39
CA SER A 57 16.54 -4.16 -30.95
C SER A 57 16.92 -4.71 -29.56
N SER A 58 18.13 -4.42 -29.07
CA SER A 58 18.62 -4.85 -27.75
C SER A 58 18.55 -3.74 -26.69
N ARG A 59 18.09 -2.53 -27.04
CA ARG A 59 17.99 -1.38 -26.12
C ARG A 59 16.68 -1.36 -25.33
N THR A 60 16.04 -2.52 -25.16
CA THR A 60 14.74 -2.65 -24.50
C THR A 60 14.84 -2.37 -23.00
N VAL A 61 13.95 -1.50 -22.51
CA VAL A 61 13.74 -1.23 -21.09
C VAL A 61 12.28 -1.55 -20.77
N TYR A 62 12.04 -2.34 -19.73
CA TYR A 62 10.69 -2.71 -19.33
C TYR A 62 10.15 -1.76 -18.26
N HIS A 63 8.83 -1.67 -18.20
CA HIS A 63 8.09 -0.90 -17.21
C HIS A 63 8.59 -1.09 -15.75
N GLN A 64 9.06 -2.28 -15.41
CA GLN A 64 9.63 -2.57 -14.09
C GLN A 64 10.86 -1.70 -13.76
N GLN A 65 11.73 -1.41 -14.73
CA GLN A 65 12.94 -0.61 -14.47
C GLN A 65 12.59 0.84 -14.14
N PHE A 66 11.62 1.43 -14.83
CA PHE A 66 11.13 2.78 -14.51
C PHE A 66 10.64 2.84 -13.07
N ARG A 67 9.83 1.86 -12.64
CA ARG A 67 9.35 1.77 -11.25
C ARG A 67 10.48 1.63 -10.25
N VAL A 68 11.52 0.86 -10.55
CA VAL A 68 12.68 0.66 -9.68
C VAL A 68 13.51 1.94 -9.55
N CYS A 69 13.79 2.63 -10.65
CA CYS A 69 14.50 3.91 -10.61
C CYS A 69 13.68 4.95 -9.84
N ALA A 70 12.37 5.00 -10.10
CA ALA A 70 11.46 5.92 -9.43
C ALA A 70 11.34 5.64 -7.94
N SER A 71 11.24 4.39 -7.49
CA SER A 71 11.11 4.06 -6.06
C SER A 71 12.39 4.33 -5.26
N ARG A 72 13.55 4.28 -5.92
CA ARG A 72 14.86 4.61 -5.33
C ARG A 72 15.18 6.10 -5.29
N GLY A 73 14.42 6.92 -6.02
CA GLY A 73 14.72 8.34 -6.18
C GLY A 73 15.83 8.61 -7.19
N ASP A 74 16.05 7.73 -8.16
CA ASP A 74 17.09 7.87 -9.19
C ASP A 74 16.66 8.87 -10.29
N VAL A 75 16.51 10.15 -9.94
CA VAL A 75 16.08 11.20 -10.88
C VAL A 75 16.97 11.30 -12.11
N THR A 76 18.27 11.05 -11.96
CA THR A 76 19.24 11.07 -13.07
C THR A 76 18.93 9.98 -14.11
N ALA A 77 18.55 8.78 -13.66
CA ALA A 77 18.15 7.71 -14.57
C ALA A 77 16.80 8.00 -15.23
N ILE A 78 15.84 8.55 -14.47
CA ILE A 78 14.53 8.94 -15.02
C ILE A 78 14.69 10.03 -16.08
N ARG A 79 15.51 11.06 -15.82
CA ARG A 79 15.82 12.12 -16.78
C ARG A 79 16.45 11.54 -18.04
N TRP A 80 17.48 10.70 -17.87
CA TRP A 80 18.15 10.05 -19.00
C TRP A 80 17.15 9.24 -19.85
N LEU A 81 16.24 8.50 -19.21
CA LEU A 81 15.21 7.74 -19.93
C LEU A 81 14.30 8.67 -20.75
N CYS A 82 13.82 9.77 -20.16
CA CYS A 82 13.00 10.76 -20.86
C CYS A 82 13.74 11.39 -22.06
N GLU A 83 15.02 11.75 -21.90
CA GLU A 83 15.86 12.37 -22.94
C GLU A 83 16.14 11.44 -24.13
N HIS A 84 16.01 10.12 -23.94
CA HIS A 84 16.24 9.11 -24.97
C HIS A 84 14.93 8.46 -25.48
N ASP A 85 13.82 9.20 -25.40
CA ASP A 85 12.49 8.82 -25.90
C ASP A 85 11.90 7.53 -25.28
N TYR A 86 12.35 7.13 -24.08
CA TYR A 86 11.71 6.04 -23.36
C TYR A 86 10.41 6.54 -22.72
N ALA A 87 9.29 5.90 -23.07
CA ALA A 87 7.97 6.25 -22.56
C ALA A 87 7.82 5.93 -21.06
N VAL A 88 7.96 6.96 -20.23
CA VAL A 88 7.64 6.89 -18.80
C VAL A 88 6.12 6.92 -18.62
N GLY A 89 5.60 6.05 -17.76
CA GLY A 89 4.16 5.92 -17.51
C GLY A 89 3.74 6.28 -16.09
N THR A 90 2.42 6.40 -15.86
CA THR A 90 1.78 6.71 -14.56
C THR A 90 2.30 5.87 -13.39
N SER A 91 2.57 4.58 -13.61
CA SER A 91 3.15 3.69 -12.60
C SER A 91 4.50 4.14 -12.03
N THR A 92 5.25 4.94 -12.80
CA THR A 92 6.54 5.48 -12.42
C THR A 92 6.32 6.61 -11.43
N ALA A 93 5.37 7.50 -11.72
CA ALA A 93 4.91 8.52 -10.78
C ALA A 93 4.31 7.88 -9.52
N ASP A 94 3.48 6.84 -9.65
CA ASP A 94 2.90 6.12 -8.50
C ASP A 94 3.99 5.50 -7.62
N SER A 95 5.01 4.87 -8.23
CA SER A 95 6.13 4.27 -7.48
C SER A 95 6.96 5.33 -6.74
N ALA A 96 7.18 6.49 -7.37
CA ALA A 96 7.84 7.63 -6.74
C ALA A 96 7.02 8.18 -5.56
N ALA A 97 5.70 8.35 -5.75
CA ALA A 97 4.79 8.85 -4.73
C ALA A 97 4.72 7.93 -3.51
N ASN A 98 4.55 6.63 -3.74
CA ASN A 98 4.56 5.60 -2.71
C ASN A 98 5.90 5.61 -1.94
N SER A 99 7.03 5.75 -2.65
CA SER A 99 8.37 5.68 -2.07
C SER A 99 8.94 7.02 -1.59
N ARG A 100 8.11 8.07 -1.47
CA ARG A 100 8.50 9.41 -0.96
C ARG A 100 9.52 10.16 -1.82
N GLN A 101 9.57 9.87 -3.12
CA GLN A 101 10.60 10.39 -4.01
C GLN A 101 10.16 11.71 -4.65
N LEU A 102 10.22 12.78 -3.86
CA LEU A 102 9.77 14.13 -4.25
C LEU A 102 10.48 14.65 -5.50
N GLU A 103 11.80 14.47 -5.59
CA GLU A 103 12.60 14.97 -6.72
C GLU A 103 12.23 14.30 -8.05
N VAL A 104 11.96 12.98 -8.01
CA VAL A 104 11.48 12.25 -9.20
C VAL A 104 10.10 12.75 -9.61
N LEU A 105 9.18 12.91 -8.66
CA LEU A 105 7.85 13.44 -8.96
C LEU A 105 7.88 14.85 -9.53
N ALA A 106 8.65 15.75 -8.92
CA ALA A 106 8.79 17.12 -9.38
C ALA A 106 9.32 17.16 -10.83
N TYR A 107 10.35 16.38 -11.13
CA TYR A 107 10.86 16.25 -12.50
C TYR A 107 9.78 15.74 -13.46
N LEU A 108 9.06 14.68 -13.11
CA LEU A 108 7.99 14.14 -13.96
C LEU A 108 6.87 15.16 -14.19
N TYR A 109 6.48 15.91 -13.17
CA TYR A 109 5.36 16.85 -13.26
C TYR A 109 5.71 18.08 -14.09
N GLU A 110 6.96 18.54 -14.00
CA GLU A 110 7.47 19.70 -14.74
C GLU A 110 7.79 19.38 -16.21
N HIS A 111 8.34 18.20 -16.49
CA HIS A 111 8.92 17.88 -17.81
C HIS A 111 8.09 16.88 -18.63
N THR A 112 7.04 16.30 -18.06
CA THR A 112 6.22 15.29 -18.74
C THR A 112 4.72 15.49 -18.47
N THR A 113 3.88 14.80 -19.24
CA THR A 113 2.43 14.72 -18.99
C THR A 113 2.06 13.63 -17.97
N VAL A 114 3.04 12.88 -17.45
CA VAL A 114 2.79 11.80 -16.50
C VAL A 114 2.36 12.37 -15.17
N ARG A 115 1.27 11.82 -14.62
CA ARG A 115 0.73 12.16 -13.30
C ARG A 115 0.43 10.90 -12.50
N CYS A 116 0.29 11.07 -11.18
CA CYS A 116 -0.08 9.98 -10.30
C CYS A 116 -1.51 9.53 -10.59
N SER A 117 -1.77 8.23 -10.47
CA SER A 117 -3.12 7.70 -10.40
C SER A 117 -3.72 7.95 -9.02
N SER A 118 -5.05 7.84 -8.90
CA SER A 118 -5.75 7.88 -7.61
C SER A 118 -5.18 6.86 -6.60
N ASN A 119 -4.72 5.69 -7.07
CA ASN A 119 -4.04 4.71 -6.23
C ASN A 119 -2.68 5.22 -5.74
N GLY A 120 -1.87 5.84 -6.61
CA GLY A 120 -0.60 6.44 -6.23
C GLY A 120 -0.77 7.52 -5.15
N VAL A 121 -1.82 8.34 -5.25
CA VAL A 121 -2.15 9.34 -4.21
C VAL A 121 -2.57 8.66 -2.90
N CYS A 122 -3.42 7.64 -2.95
CA CYS A 122 -3.83 6.87 -1.77
C CYS A 122 -2.62 6.20 -1.07
N GLU A 123 -1.68 5.63 -1.83
CA GLU A 123 -0.46 5.02 -1.30
C GLU A 123 0.46 6.05 -0.65
N ALA A 124 0.66 7.22 -1.28
CA ALA A 124 1.40 8.32 -0.69
C ALA A 124 0.78 8.80 0.64
N ALA A 125 -0.55 8.88 0.68
CA ALA A 125 -1.30 9.24 1.88
C ALA A 125 -1.18 8.20 3.00
N SER A 126 -1.28 6.91 2.66
CA SER A 126 -1.10 5.80 3.61
C SER A 126 0.32 5.77 4.20
N ASN A 127 1.33 6.11 3.39
CA ASN A 127 2.71 6.18 3.85
C ASN A 127 3.03 7.43 4.67
N GLY A 128 2.18 8.46 4.66
CA GLY A 128 2.33 9.62 5.53
C GLY A 128 3.22 10.74 4.97
N ASN A 129 3.33 10.86 3.63
CA ASN A 129 4.25 11.81 3.00
C ASN A 129 3.53 13.11 2.64
N ILE A 130 3.58 14.09 3.54
CA ILE A 130 2.88 15.36 3.32
C ILE A 130 3.44 16.14 2.12
N GLU A 131 4.76 16.20 1.97
CA GLU A 131 5.45 16.95 0.90
C GLU A 131 5.08 16.42 -0.49
N VAL A 132 5.00 15.09 -0.63
CA VAL A 132 4.55 14.45 -1.87
C VAL A 132 3.08 14.77 -2.14
N LEU A 133 2.22 14.74 -1.11
CA LEU A 133 0.82 15.09 -1.27
C LEU A 133 0.63 16.57 -1.64
N GLU A 134 1.38 17.48 -1.02
CA GLU A 134 1.38 18.90 -1.36
C GLU A 134 1.72 19.11 -2.84
N LEU A 135 2.78 18.45 -3.34
CA LEU A 135 3.14 18.50 -4.75
C LEU A 135 2.03 17.94 -5.65
N ILE A 136 1.46 16.78 -5.31
CA ILE A 136 0.41 16.15 -6.11
C ILE A 136 -0.85 17.01 -6.16
N LEU A 137 -1.28 17.56 -5.01
CA LEU A 137 -2.56 18.27 -4.89
C LEU A 137 -2.53 19.67 -5.51
N VAL A 138 -1.36 20.29 -5.65
CA VAL A 138 -1.20 21.53 -6.42
C VAL A 138 -1.55 21.31 -7.90
N ASP A 139 -1.18 20.15 -8.45
CA ASP A 139 -1.42 19.83 -9.87
C ASP A 139 -2.76 19.10 -10.10
N GLN A 140 -3.19 18.26 -9.15
CA GLN A 140 -4.43 17.45 -9.23
C GLN A 140 -5.30 17.58 -7.97
N PRO A 141 -6.08 18.66 -7.83
CA PRO A 141 -6.86 18.92 -6.62
C PRO A 141 -8.15 18.10 -6.48
N GLN A 142 -8.57 17.27 -7.43
CA GLN A 142 -9.91 16.64 -7.41
C GLN A 142 -9.92 15.13 -7.69
N GLU A 143 -10.83 14.45 -6.97
CA GLU A 143 -11.22 13.02 -7.08
C GLU A 143 -10.19 11.97 -6.62
N THR A 144 -9.86 11.98 -5.33
CA THR A 144 -9.13 10.86 -4.72
C THR A 144 -9.79 10.38 -3.43
N ASN A 145 -9.63 9.09 -3.14
CA ASN A 145 -9.94 8.53 -1.83
C ASN A 145 -8.72 8.62 -0.90
N ALA A 146 -7.94 9.71 -0.99
CA ALA A 146 -6.69 9.85 -0.24
C ALA A 146 -6.91 9.82 1.28
N ILE A 147 -8.07 10.28 1.77
CA ILE A 147 -8.46 10.15 3.18
C ILE A 147 -8.61 8.67 3.57
N ASP A 148 -9.15 7.80 2.70
CA ASP A 148 -9.23 6.36 2.95
C ASP A 148 -7.81 5.77 3.09
N GLY A 149 -6.90 6.15 2.18
CA GLY A 149 -5.50 5.76 2.23
C GLY A 149 -4.81 6.20 3.52
N ALA A 150 -4.95 7.48 3.89
CA ALA A 150 -4.39 8.04 5.12
C ALA A 150 -4.95 7.36 6.37
N ALA A 151 -6.26 7.09 6.41
CA ALA A 151 -6.91 6.38 7.51
C ALA A 151 -6.42 4.92 7.62
N ASN A 152 -6.28 4.23 6.49
CA ASN A 152 -5.70 2.88 6.42
C ASN A 152 -4.25 2.82 6.88
N GLY A 153 -3.45 3.85 6.59
CA GLY A 153 -2.07 3.98 7.06
C GLY A 153 -1.93 4.49 8.51
N GLY A 154 -3.03 4.82 9.19
CA GLY A 154 -3.01 5.38 10.54
C GLY A 154 -2.38 6.77 10.62
N ARG A 155 -2.53 7.59 9.58
CA ARG A 155 -1.88 8.90 9.45
C ARG A 155 -2.83 10.04 9.82
N LEU A 156 -3.12 10.24 11.11
CA LEU A 156 -4.06 11.28 11.56
C LEU A 156 -3.71 12.69 11.06
N SER A 157 -2.42 13.06 11.04
CA SER A 157 -1.97 14.36 10.53
C SER A 157 -2.34 14.55 9.05
N ILE A 158 -2.17 13.52 8.23
CA ILE A 158 -2.55 13.52 6.82
C ILE A 158 -4.07 13.51 6.67
N VAL A 159 -4.81 12.73 7.49
CA VAL A 159 -6.29 12.75 7.48
C VAL A 159 -6.81 14.16 7.73
N LYS A 160 -6.27 14.88 8.72
CA LYS A 160 -6.62 16.27 9.03
C LYS A 160 -6.26 17.22 7.88
N TYR A 161 -5.03 17.11 7.39
CA TYR A 161 -4.58 17.92 6.26
C TYR A 161 -5.47 17.74 5.02
N LEU A 162 -5.73 16.50 4.62
CA LEU A 162 -6.60 16.20 3.48
C LEU A 162 -8.05 16.62 3.73
N HIS A 163 -8.54 16.51 4.97
CA HIS A 163 -9.85 17.01 5.35
C HIS A 163 -9.97 18.53 5.10
N ASP A 164 -8.94 19.30 5.47
CA ASP A 164 -8.95 20.77 5.36
C ASP A 164 -8.71 21.26 3.92
N HIS A 165 -7.99 20.49 3.09
CA HIS A 165 -7.52 20.92 1.77
C HIS A 165 -8.26 20.28 0.60
N LEU A 166 -8.99 19.17 0.81
CA LEU A 166 -9.78 18.53 -0.24
C LEU A 166 -11.27 18.77 -0.05
N THR A 167 -11.93 19.14 -1.14
CA THR A 167 -13.39 19.14 -1.22
C THR A 167 -13.95 17.74 -1.42
N SER A 168 -13.13 16.79 -1.91
CA SER A 168 -13.53 15.39 -2.03
C SER A 168 -13.69 14.75 -0.65
N GLY A 169 -14.78 13.99 -0.48
CA GLY A 169 -15.05 13.23 0.72
C GLY A 169 -14.11 12.03 0.90
N CYS A 170 -14.42 11.20 1.88
CA CYS A 170 -13.87 9.85 2.00
C CYS A 170 -14.94 8.82 1.65
N THR A 171 -14.63 7.54 1.73
CA THR A 171 -15.65 6.48 1.73
C THR A 171 -15.77 5.89 3.14
N LYS A 172 -16.76 4.99 3.31
CA LYS A 172 -16.88 4.19 4.55
C LYS A 172 -15.62 3.41 4.89
N ARG A 173 -14.76 3.14 3.89
CA ARG A 173 -13.49 2.44 4.07
C ARG A 173 -12.52 3.19 4.97
N ALA A 174 -12.60 4.51 5.07
CA ALA A 174 -11.75 5.29 5.97
C ALA A 174 -11.98 4.89 7.43
N MET A 175 -13.23 4.93 7.89
CA MET A 175 -13.58 4.59 9.27
C MET A 175 -13.44 3.07 9.53
N ASP A 176 -13.84 2.23 8.57
CA ASP A 176 -13.65 0.77 8.66
C ASP A 176 -12.17 0.41 8.83
N SER A 177 -11.29 1.01 8.01
CA SER A 177 -9.85 0.74 8.08
C SER A 177 -9.24 1.26 9.37
N ALA A 178 -9.59 2.49 9.79
CA ALA A 178 -9.12 3.07 11.05
C ALA A 178 -9.50 2.21 12.26
N ALA A 179 -10.72 1.68 12.29
CA ALA A 179 -11.18 0.77 13.34
C ALA A 179 -10.38 -0.55 13.32
N MET A 180 -10.19 -1.14 12.15
CA MET A 180 -9.41 -2.37 11.95
C MET A 180 -7.98 -2.27 12.50
N ILE A 181 -7.29 -1.17 12.23
CA ILE A 181 -5.92 -0.97 12.73
C ILE A 181 -5.88 -0.42 14.17
N GLY A 182 -7.03 -0.19 14.81
CA GLY A 182 -7.13 0.27 16.20
C GLY A 182 -6.84 1.76 16.40
N ARG A 183 -6.97 2.58 15.36
CA ARG A 183 -6.71 4.02 15.40
C ARG A 183 -7.95 4.79 15.80
N LEU A 184 -8.28 4.70 17.09
CA LEU A 184 -9.42 5.38 17.70
C LEU A 184 -9.37 6.91 17.48
N ASP A 185 -8.18 7.48 17.47
CA ASP A 185 -7.94 8.90 17.18
C ASP A 185 -8.49 9.32 15.80
N ILE A 186 -8.30 8.47 14.79
CA ILE A 186 -8.84 8.68 13.45
C ILE A 186 -10.34 8.38 13.40
N VAL A 187 -10.80 7.32 14.08
CA VAL A 187 -12.24 6.99 14.15
C VAL A 187 -13.05 8.15 14.75
N LYS A 188 -12.58 8.73 15.87
CA LYS A 188 -13.19 9.91 16.50
C LYS A 188 -13.22 11.10 15.56
N PHE A 189 -12.08 11.42 14.95
CA PHE A 189 -11.99 12.53 14.01
C PHE A 189 -12.98 12.37 12.83
N LEU A 190 -13.02 11.19 12.20
CA LEU A 190 -13.93 10.91 11.10
C LEU A 190 -15.40 10.92 11.56
N HIS A 191 -15.70 10.46 12.78
CA HIS A 191 -17.07 10.52 13.31
C HIS A 191 -17.54 11.95 13.57
N GLU A 192 -16.68 12.81 14.12
CA GLU A 192 -17.01 14.18 14.50
C GLU A 192 -17.06 15.14 13.29
N ASN A 193 -16.27 14.88 12.25
CA ASN A 193 -16.04 15.85 11.17
C ASN A 193 -16.53 15.36 9.80
N ARG A 194 -17.02 14.13 9.67
CA ARG A 194 -17.43 13.53 8.39
C ARG A 194 -18.74 12.74 8.54
N THR A 195 -19.51 12.64 7.46
CA THR A 195 -20.89 12.10 7.45
C THR A 195 -21.01 10.73 6.80
N GLU A 196 -19.96 10.27 6.12
CA GLU A 196 -19.93 9.04 5.30
C GLU A 196 -20.14 7.77 6.15
N GLY A 197 -19.70 7.82 7.41
CA GLY A 197 -19.89 6.76 8.39
C GLY A 197 -18.99 5.55 8.17
N CYS A 198 -19.44 4.40 8.67
CA CYS A 198 -18.76 3.12 8.51
C CYS A 198 -19.70 2.04 7.98
N THR A 199 -19.19 0.81 7.85
CA THR A 199 -20.00 -0.39 7.68
C THR A 199 -19.91 -1.25 8.93
N THR A 200 -20.59 -2.41 8.93
CA THR A 200 -20.42 -3.43 9.97
C THR A 200 -18.99 -3.96 10.05
N ASN A 201 -18.17 -3.78 9.00
CA ASN A 201 -16.76 -4.17 9.03
C ASN A 201 -15.99 -3.47 10.15
N ALA A 202 -16.31 -2.23 10.48
CA ALA A 202 -15.64 -1.51 11.56
C ALA A 202 -15.76 -2.20 12.94
N MET A 203 -16.83 -2.99 13.16
CA MET A 203 -17.02 -3.77 14.38
C MET A 203 -16.75 -5.29 14.20
N ASN A 204 -16.63 -5.78 12.97
CA ASN A 204 -16.36 -7.21 12.69
C ASN A 204 -14.88 -7.58 12.68
N VAL A 205 -13.98 -6.60 12.56
CA VAL A 205 -12.51 -6.77 12.52
C VAL A 205 -11.90 -7.00 13.90
N THR A 206 -12.47 -7.95 14.64
CA THR A 206 -12.10 -8.26 16.02
C THR A 206 -10.88 -9.15 16.14
N GLU A 207 -10.39 -9.71 15.03
CA GLU A 207 -9.17 -10.53 14.98
C GLU A 207 -7.91 -9.81 15.49
N PHE A 208 -7.95 -8.47 15.56
CA PHE A 208 -6.85 -7.64 16.08
C PHE A 208 -7.07 -7.13 17.51
N GLY A 209 -8.16 -7.54 18.18
CA GLY A 209 -8.40 -7.21 19.59
C GLY A 209 -8.63 -5.71 19.87
N ARG A 210 -9.14 -4.93 18.90
CA ARG A 210 -9.24 -3.46 19.01
C ARG A 210 -10.46 -2.99 19.80
N LEU A 211 -10.51 -3.33 21.10
CA LEU A 211 -11.66 -3.10 21.96
C LEU A 211 -12.09 -1.62 22.03
N GLU A 212 -11.14 -0.69 22.15
CA GLU A 212 -11.44 0.74 22.31
C GLU A 212 -12.19 1.34 21.11
N ALA A 213 -11.78 0.99 19.89
CA ALA A 213 -12.48 1.42 18.68
C ALA A 213 -13.89 0.83 18.62
N LEU A 214 -14.03 -0.45 19.01
CA LEU A 214 -15.31 -1.16 19.01
C LEU A 214 -16.29 -0.58 20.04
N ARG A 215 -15.83 -0.29 21.27
CA ARG A 215 -16.62 0.40 22.31
C ARG A 215 -17.13 1.74 21.82
N PHE A 216 -16.23 2.56 21.27
CA PHE A 216 -16.60 3.87 20.73
C PHE A 216 -17.66 3.76 19.62
N LEU A 217 -17.46 2.85 18.67
CA LEU A 217 -18.41 2.64 17.57
C LEU A 217 -19.77 2.14 18.06
N HIS A 218 -19.80 1.26 19.07
CA HIS A 218 -21.04 0.79 19.68
C HIS A 218 -21.81 1.90 20.37
N GLU A 219 -21.12 2.76 21.12
CA GLU A 219 -21.74 3.84 21.90
C GLU A 219 -22.23 5.00 21.02
N ASN A 220 -21.57 5.25 19.88
CA ASN A 220 -21.77 6.46 19.08
C ASN A 220 -22.35 6.19 17.69
N ARG A 221 -22.53 4.93 17.28
CA ARG A 221 -23.08 4.59 15.96
C ARG A 221 -24.03 3.40 15.96
N ASN A 222 -24.76 3.25 14.86
CA ASN A 222 -25.89 2.32 14.72
C ASN A 222 -25.67 1.22 13.67
N GLU A 223 -24.51 1.17 12.99
CA GLU A 223 -24.23 0.16 11.96
C GLU A 223 -24.18 -1.26 12.54
N GLY A 224 -23.67 -1.41 13.76
CA GLY A 224 -23.61 -2.68 14.48
C GLY A 224 -22.54 -3.65 13.94
N CYS A 225 -22.71 -4.93 14.28
CA CYS A 225 -21.81 -6.02 13.90
C CYS A 225 -22.60 -7.23 13.37
N THR A 226 -21.89 -8.23 12.84
CA THR A 226 -22.47 -9.53 12.45
C THR A 226 -21.87 -10.66 13.28
N ALA A 227 -22.36 -11.89 13.12
CA ALA A 227 -21.82 -13.08 13.79
C ALA A 227 -20.29 -13.23 13.62
N ARG A 228 -19.74 -12.74 12.49
CA ARG A 228 -18.30 -12.71 12.21
C ARG A 228 -17.48 -12.03 13.30
N ALA A 229 -18.03 -11.02 13.99
CA ALA A 229 -17.32 -10.32 15.06
C ALA A 229 -16.98 -11.26 16.22
N LEU A 230 -17.93 -12.09 16.65
CA LEU A 230 -17.71 -13.03 17.76
C LEU A 230 -16.87 -14.22 17.29
N GLU A 231 -17.11 -14.73 16.09
CA GLU A 231 -16.31 -15.80 15.48
C GLU A 231 -14.82 -15.44 15.40
N ALA A 232 -14.50 -14.27 14.87
CA ALA A 232 -13.12 -13.81 14.73
C ALA A 232 -12.45 -13.51 16.07
N ALA A 233 -13.19 -12.97 17.05
CA ALA A 233 -12.69 -12.77 18.41
C ALA A 233 -12.38 -14.11 19.09
N ALA A 234 -13.26 -15.10 18.91
CA ALA A 234 -13.12 -16.43 19.48
C ALA A 234 -11.96 -17.23 18.84
N ALA A 235 -11.81 -17.17 17.51
CA ALA A 235 -10.72 -17.79 16.77
C ALA A 235 -9.32 -17.26 17.17
N ASN A 236 -9.26 -16.00 17.63
CA ASN A 236 -8.01 -15.33 18.02
C ASN A 236 -7.85 -15.15 19.55
N ASN A 237 -8.76 -15.72 20.34
CA ASN A 237 -8.74 -15.66 21.81
C ASN A 237 -8.77 -14.24 22.41
N HIS A 238 -9.49 -13.32 21.77
CA HIS A 238 -9.68 -11.95 22.26
C HIS A 238 -10.80 -11.87 23.29
N LEU A 239 -10.56 -12.40 24.48
CA LEU A 239 -11.56 -12.56 25.55
C LEU A 239 -12.27 -11.25 25.91
N GLU A 240 -11.56 -10.12 26.02
CA GLU A 240 -12.18 -8.83 26.36
C GLU A 240 -13.14 -8.35 25.27
N VAL A 241 -12.83 -8.63 24.00
CA VAL A 241 -13.73 -8.34 22.87
C VAL A 241 -14.93 -9.27 22.90
N MET A 242 -14.72 -10.56 23.19
CA MET A 242 -15.82 -11.52 23.34
C MET A 242 -16.75 -11.12 24.49
N GLU A 243 -16.22 -10.74 25.64
CA GLU A 243 -16.99 -10.25 26.79
C GLU A 243 -17.81 -9.02 26.42
N PHE A 244 -17.20 -8.05 25.73
CA PHE A 244 -17.92 -6.89 25.26
C PHE A 244 -19.06 -7.27 24.29
N LEU A 245 -18.78 -8.10 23.30
CA LEU A 245 -19.77 -8.50 22.29
C LEU A 245 -20.94 -9.27 22.92
N CYS A 246 -20.66 -10.27 23.75
CA CYS A 246 -21.70 -11.06 24.41
C CYS A 246 -22.58 -10.22 25.35
N ALA A 247 -22.03 -9.17 25.96
CA ALA A 247 -22.77 -8.30 26.87
C ALA A 247 -23.65 -7.26 26.15
N HIS A 248 -23.29 -6.85 24.92
CA HIS A 248 -23.90 -5.68 24.27
C HIS A 248 -24.51 -5.96 22.89
N ARG A 249 -24.25 -7.12 22.28
CA ARG A 249 -24.65 -7.44 20.89
C ARG A 249 -25.43 -8.75 20.86
N HIS A 250 -26.68 -8.67 20.41
CA HIS A 250 -27.58 -9.82 20.34
C HIS A 250 -27.55 -10.52 18.97
N GLU A 251 -26.89 -9.91 17.97
CA GLU A 251 -26.81 -10.46 16.62
C GLU A 251 -25.68 -11.50 16.43
N CYS A 252 -24.94 -11.82 17.49
CA CYS A 252 -23.83 -12.77 17.44
C CYS A 252 -24.31 -14.23 17.59
N ASP A 253 -23.79 -15.13 16.77
CA ASP A 253 -24.04 -16.57 16.88
C ASP A 253 -22.94 -17.25 17.72
N TYR A 254 -23.33 -17.74 18.90
CA TYR A 254 -22.44 -18.46 19.81
C TYR A 254 -22.02 -19.83 19.26
N GLY A 255 -22.87 -20.49 18.47
CA GLY A 255 -22.60 -21.82 17.90
C GLY A 255 -21.40 -21.76 16.97
N SER A 256 -21.47 -20.89 15.97
CA SER A 256 -20.37 -20.64 15.02
C SER A 256 -19.09 -20.17 15.72
N ALA A 257 -19.20 -19.29 16.73
CA ALA A 257 -18.05 -18.83 17.50
C ALA A 257 -17.35 -19.95 18.30
N MET A 258 -18.10 -20.91 18.86
CA MET A 258 -17.53 -22.08 19.52
C MET A 258 -16.80 -23.00 18.52
N VAL A 259 -17.36 -23.20 17.33
CA VAL A 259 -16.72 -23.96 16.25
C VAL A 259 -15.41 -23.28 15.84
N SER A 260 -15.41 -21.96 15.65
CA SER A 260 -14.19 -21.20 15.32
C SER A 260 -13.12 -21.30 16.42
N ALA A 261 -13.50 -21.14 17.69
CA ALA A 261 -12.56 -21.32 18.81
C ALA A 261 -11.95 -22.72 18.84
N ALA A 262 -12.77 -23.76 18.64
CA ALA A 262 -12.32 -25.15 18.61
C ALA A 262 -11.38 -25.42 17.42
N ALA A 263 -11.75 -24.96 16.23
CA ALA A 263 -10.95 -25.12 15.01
C ALA A 263 -9.58 -24.42 15.12
N SER A 264 -9.52 -23.28 15.82
CA SER A 264 -8.28 -22.53 16.06
C SER A 264 -7.52 -22.95 17.32
N GLY A 265 -7.99 -23.97 18.06
CA GLY A 265 -7.33 -24.47 19.28
C GLY A 265 -7.42 -23.53 20.49
N GLN A 266 -8.34 -22.56 20.48
CA GLN A 266 -8.48 -21.55 21.52
C GLN A 266 -9.32 -22.06 22.69
N VAL A 267 -8.69 -22.86 23.57
CA VAL A 267 -9.37 -23.51 24.71
C VAL A 267 -10.01 -22.49 25.66
N THR A 268 -9.35 -21.37 25.93
CA THR A 268 -9.86 -20.32 26.84
C THR A 268 -11.08 -19.62 26.27
N ALA A 269 -11.09 -19.32 24.97
CA ALA A 269 -12.26 -18.76 24.28
C ALA A 269 -13.43 -19.74 24.29
N LEU A 270 -13.18 -21.03 24.04
CA LEU A 270 -14.22 -22.06 24.10
C LEU A 270 -14.79 -22.21 25.51
N GLN A 271 -13.93 -22.25 26.53
CA GLN A 271 -14.37 -22.29 27.94
C GLN A 271 -15.17 -21.06 28.34
N PHE A 272 -14.83 -19.89 27.80
CA PHE A 272 -15.59 -18.66 28.00
C PHE A 272 -16.98 -18.77 27.39
N LEU A 273 -17.09 -19.19 26.12
CA LEU A 273 -18.38 -19.31 25.41
C LEU A 273 -19.30 -20.35 26.04
N LEU A 274 -18.76 -21.47 26.53
CA LEU A 274 -19.54 -22.54 27.21
C LEU A 274 -20.20 -22.10 28.53
N LYS A 275 -19.73 -20.99 29.12
CA LYS A 275 -20.32 -20.40 30.33
C LYS A 275 -21.49 -19.46 30.02
N TYR A 276 -21.64 -19.02 28.76
CA TYR A 276 -22.72 -18.12 28.38
C TYR A 276 -24.05 -18.88 28.17
N PRO A 277 -25.17 -18.44 28.80
CA PRO A 277 -26.42 -19.21 28.83
C PRO A 277 -27.04 -19.48 27.46
N ASP A 278 -26.97 -18.51 26.54
CA ASP A 278 -27.56 -18.62 25.20
C ASP A 278 -26.77 -19.55 24.28
N ALA A 279 -25.48 -19.79 24.56
CA ALA A 279 -24.64 -20.71 23.79
C ALA A 279 -25.09 -22.17 23.93
N ARG A 280 -25.70 -22.53 25.06
CA ARG A 280 -26.20 -23.89 25.33
C ARG A 280 -27.45 -24.24 24.54
N ALA A 281 -28.28 -23.26 24.17
CA ALA A 281 -29.48 -23.53 23.36
C ALA A 281 -29.14 -23.85 21.89
N SER A 282 -28.10 -23.22 21.35
CA SER A 282 -27.60 -23.42 19.98
C SER A 282 -26.74 -24.67 19.78
N ALA A 283 -26.10 -25.19 20.83
CA ALA A 283 -25.22 -26.36 20.75
C ALA A 283 -25.96 -27.72 20.61
N TYR A 284 -27.27 -27.76 20.85
CA TYR A 284 -28.09 -28.98 20.77
C TYR A 284 -28.90 -29.10 19.47
N LEU A 285 -28.73 -28.19 18.51
CA LEU A 285 -29.47 -28.14 17.24
C LEU A 285 -28.60 -28.35 15.98
N ALA A 286 -27.33 -28.74 16.13
CA ALA A 286 -26.46 -29.18 15.03
C ALA A 286 -26.22 -30.69 15.11
#